data_AF-A0A0K8QPI6-F1
#
_entry.id   AF-A0A0K8QPI6-F1
#
_cell.length_a   1.000
_cell.length_b   1.000
_cell.length_c   1.000
_cell.angle_alpha   90.00
_cell.angle_beta   90.00
_cell.angle_gamma   90.00
#
_symmetry.space_group_name_H-M   'P 1'
#
loop_
_entity.id
_entity.type
_entity.pdbx_description
1 polymer ?
#
loop_
_entity_poly.entity_id
_entity_poly.type
_entity_poly.pdbx_seq_one_letter_code
_entity_poly.pdbx_strand_id
1 'polypeptide(L)'
;MARLKTLKPRLQAMDTLRRPMAPSMSERRMAGRKLQERRLSIWARSPHCARCGTLTSYPNGFELDHVVPLHQGGEDSEANCQVLCGGCHARKTAEDACR
;
A
#
# COMPACT_ATOMS: atom_id res chain seq x y z
N MET A 1 33.45 -40.25 -50.28
CA MET A 1 32.43 -39.19 -50.10
C MET A 1 32.92 -38.23 -49.00
N ALA A 2 33.49 -37.07 -49.36
CA ALA A 2 34.02 -36.10 -48.39
C ALA A 2 32.89 -35.18 -47.88
N ARG A 3 32.77 -34.99 -46.55
CA ARG A 3 31.78 -34.10 -45.94
C ARG A 3 32.22 -32.63 -46.02
N LEU A 4 31.33 -31.76 -46.47
CA LEU A 4 31.56 -30.31 -46.52
C LEU A 4 31.52 -29.73 -45.09
N LYS A 5 32.48 -28.86 -44.76
CA LYS A 5 32.52 -28.10 -43.49
C LYS A 5 31.75 -26.79 -43.65
N THR A 6 30.75 -26.55 -42.80
CA THR A 6 29.98 -25.29 -42.80
C THR A 6 30.68 -24.20 -42.00
N LEU A 7 30.57 -22.95 -42.46
CA LEU A 7 31.10 -21.77 -41.78
C LEU A 7 30.23 -21.37 -40.58
N LYS A 8 30.84 -20.79 -39.54
CA LYS A 8 30.12 -20.31 -38.35
C LYS A 8 29.23 -19.11 -38.71
N PRO A 9 27.97 -19.06 -38.24
CA PRO A 9 27.09 -17.93 -38.48
C PRO A 9 27.64 -16.66 -37.79
N ARG A 10 27.54 -15.54 -38.51
CA ARG A 10 28.13 -14.24 -38.11
C ARG A 10 27.23 -13.42 -37.18
N LEU A 11 25.97 -13.81 -37.05
CA LEU A 11 24.98 -13.12 -36.21
C LEU A 11 24.86 -13.83 -34.85
N GLN A 12 24.96 -13.06 -33.77
CA GLN A 12 24.65 -13.55 -32.43
C GLN A 12 23.14 -13.69 -32.29
N ALA A 13 22.68 -14.79 -31.70
CA ALA A 13 21.27 -14.96 -31.37
C ALA A 13 20.86 -13.89 -30.33
N MET A 14 19.82 -13.12 -30.64
CA MET A 14 19.26 -12.15 -29.69
C MET A 14 18.64 -12.93 -28.53
N ASP A 15 19.07 -12.63 -27.31
CA ASP A 15 18.54 -13.26 -26.11
C ASP A 15 17.09 -12.82 -25.88
N THR A 16 16.14 -13.72 -26.11
CA THR A 16 14.71 -13.49 -25.91
C THR A 16 14.29 -13.66 -24.45
N LEU A 17 15.22 -13.77 -23.50
CA LEU A 17 14.89 -13.81 -22.09
C LEU A 17 14.11 -12.54 -21.71
N ARG A 18 12.85 -12.77 -21.34
CA ARG A 18 11.87 -11.79 -20.83
C ARG A 18 12.55 -10.67 -20.07
N ARG A 19 12.60 -9.50 -20.69
CA ARG A 19 12.89 -8.26 -19.97
C ARG A 19 11.82 -8.10 -18.89
N PRO A 20 12.16 -8.03 -17.59
CA PRO A 20 11.15 -7.80 -16.56
C PRO A 20 10.51 -6.44 -16.86
N MET A 21 9.19 -6.45 -17.02
CA MET A 21 8.41 -5.24 -17.26
C MET A 21 8.57 -4.35 -16.04
N ALA A 22 8.91 -3.07 -16.24
CA ALA A 22 9.05 -2.14 -15.12
C ALA A 22 7.73 -2.07 -14.34
N PRO A 23 7.76 -2.09 -12.99
CA PRO A 23 6.55 -2.09 -12.20
C PRO A 23 5.75 -0.82 -12.47
N SER A 24 4.47 -1.00 -12.74
CA SER A 24 3.49 0.07 -12.92
C SER A 24 3.40 0.96 -11.66
N MET A 25 2.92 2.21 -11.80
CA MET A 25 2.65 3.08 -10.64
C MET A 25 1.72 2.41 -9.61
N SER A 26 0.85 1.51 -10.07
CA SER A 26 -0.01 0.67 -9.24
C SER A 26 0.73 -0.41 -8.44
N GLU A 27 1.90 -0.89 -8.87
CA GLU A 27 2.73 -1.87 -8.14
C GLU A 27 3.65 -1.22 -7.09
N ARG A 28 3.77 0.11 -7.12
CA ARG A 28 4.40 0.90 -6.03
C ARG A 28 3.49 1.08 -4.81
N ARG A 29 2.29 0.49 -4.80
CA ARG A 29 1.41 0.47 -3.61
C ARG A 29 2.15 -0.21 -2.45
N MET A 30 2.22 0.47 -1.31
CA MET A 30 2.79 -0.07 -0.07
C MET A 30 2.05 -1.37 0.31
N ALA A 31 2.64 -2.52 -0.01
CA ALA A 31 2.08 -3.82 0.24
C ALA A 31 2.94 -4.61 1.25
N GLY A 32 2.30 -5.53 1.97
CA GLY A 32 2.98 -6.44 2.90
C GLY A 32 3.50 -5.77 4.18
N ARG A 33 4.74 -6.06 4.56
CA ARG A 33 5.34 -5.66 5.86
C ARG A 33 5.34 -4.16 6.10
N LYS A 34 5.68 -3.34 5.10
CA LYS A 34 5.71 -1.88 5.27
C LYS A 34 4.36 -1.28 5.64
N LEU A 35 3.27 -1.83 5.11
CA LEU A 35 1.92 -1.40 5.47
C LEU A 35 1.58 -1.78 6.91
N GLN A 36 1.97 -2.98 7.33
CA GLN A 36 1.79 -3.45 8.71
C GLN A 36 2.62 -2.64 9.70
N GLU A 37 3.88 -2.32 9.34
CA GLU A 37 4.77 -1.45 10.13
C GLU A 37 4.20 -0.04 10.27
N ARG A 38 3.72 0.56 9.18
CA ARG A 38 3.01 1.86 9.23
C ARG A 38 1.79 1.79 10.15
N ARG A 39 0.96 0.75 10.00
CA ARG A 39 -0.26 0.59 10.80
C ARG A 39 0.05 0.38 12.28
N LEU A 40 1.10 -0.38 12.59
CA LEU A 40 1.62 -0.56 13.94
C LEU A 40 2.22 0.73 14.50
N SER A 41 2.99 1.48 13.72
CA SER A 41 3.61 2.76 14.13
C SER A 41 2.55 3.79 14.54
N ILE A 42 1.51 3.96 13.71
CA ILE A 42 0.40 4.87 14.00
C ILE A 42 -0.37 4.41 15.25
N TRP A 43 -0.68 3.11 15.34
CA TRP A 43 -1.36 2.55 16.51
C TRP A 43 -0.53 2.65 17.78
N ALA A 44 0.77 2.37 17.72
CA ALA A 44 1.68 2.44 18.87
C ALA A 44 1.82 3.87 19.40
N ARG A 45 1.70 4.89 18.54
CA ARG A 45 1.69 6.29 18.94
C ARG A 45 0.39 6.67 19.67
N SER A 46 -0.75 6.16 19.22
CA SER A 46 -2.05 6.41 19.84
C SER A 46 -2.95 5.17 19.77
N PRO A 47 -2.87 4.25 20.75
CA PRO A 47 -3.65 3.01 20.73
C PRO A 47 -5.12 3.23 21.13
N HIS A 48 -5.51 4.48 21.41
CA HIS A 48 -6.85 4.87 21.78
C HIS A 48 -7.58 5.48 20.58
N CYS A 49 -8.89 5.27 20.53
CA CYS A 49 -9.75 5.91 19.55
C CYS A 49 -9.73 7.43 19.74
N ALA A 50 -9.40 8.18 18.68
CA ALA A 50 -9.33 9.66 18.73
C ALA A 50 -10.67 10.34 19.08
N ARG A 51 -11.80 9.65 18.87
CA ARG A 51 -13.14 10.20 19.12
C ARG A 51 -13.73 9.82 20.48
N CYS A 52 -13.55 8.58 20.94
CA CYS A 52 -14.15 8.09 22.19
C CYS A 52 -13.14 7.74 23.29
N GLY A 53 -11.84 7.81 23.02
CA GLY A 53 -10.78 7.52 23.99
C GLY A 53 -10.64 6.04 24.39
N THR A 54 -11.47 5.15 23.84
CA THR A 54 -11.41 3.71 24.16
C THR A 54 -10.15 3.08 23.59
N LEU A 55 -9.49 2.22 24.37
CA LEU A 55 -8.36 1.43 23.91
C LEU A 55 -8.81 0.49 22.77
N THR A 56 -8.06 0.49 21.68
CA THR A 56 -8.34 -0.35 20.51
C THR A 56 -7.41 -1.55 20.46
N SER A 57 -7.98 -2.71 20.12
CA SER A 57 -7.22 -3.96 20.00
C SER A 57 -6.46 -4.02 18.67
N TYR A 58 -5.17 -4.38 18.72
CA TYR A 58 -4.34 -4.66 17.55
C TYR A 58 -4.28 -6.19 17.28
N PRO A 59 -4.29 -6.66 16.01
CA PRO A 59 -4.41 -5.91 14.76
C PRO A 59 -5.87 -5.64 14.34
N ASN A 60 -6.84 -6.31 14.97
CA ASN A 60 -8.25 -6.26 14.62
C ASN A 60 -9.02 -5.53 15.72
N GLY A 61 -9.66 -4.40 15.39
CA GLY A 61 -10.38 -3.57 16.37
C GLY A 61 -10.29 -2.07 16.11
N PHE A 62 -9.50 -1.65 15.13
CA PHE A 62 -9.42 -0.26 14.71
C PHE A 62 -9.26 -0.11 13.20
N GLU A 63 -9.78 1.00 12.71
CA GLU A 63 -9.52 1.48 11.37
C GLU A 63 -8.67 2.75 11.43
N LEU A 64 -7.78 2.87 10.44
CA LEU A 64 -7.03 4.10 10.23
C LEU A 64 -7.83 4.99 9.30
N ASP A 65 -8.13 6.18 9.77
CA ASP A 65 -8.93 7.16 9.05
C ASP A 65 -8.17 8.49 8.96
N HIS A 66 -8.40 9.25 7.89
CA HIS A 66 -7.78 10.55 7.72
C HIS A 66 -8.58 11.63 8.47
N VAL A 67 -7.91 12.40 9.32
CA VAL A 67 -8.49 13.54 10.05
C VAL A 67 -9.07 14.54 9.04
N VAL A 68 -8.27 14.91 8.03
CA VAL A 68 -8.73 15.63 6.84
C VAL A 68 -8.86 14.64 5.69
N PRO A 69 -10.07 14.43 5.14
CA PRO A 69 -10.25 13.53 4.01
C PRO A 69 -9.42 13.94 2.79
N LEU A 70 -8.92 12.97 2.03
CA LEU A 70 -8.15 13.20 0.80
C LEU A 70 -8.91 14.09 -0.21
N HIS A 71 -10.23 13.93 -0.29
CA HIS A 71 -11.08 14.71 -1.20
C HIS A 71 -11.18 16.20 -0.81
N GLN A 72 -10.92 16.55 0.45
CA GLN A 72 -10.88 17.93 0.96
C GLN A 72 -9.46 18.53 0.95
N GLY A 73 -8.50 17.86 0.30
CA GLY A 73 -7.09 18.29 0.26
C GLY A 73 -6.24 17.77 1.42
N GLY A 74 -6.69 16.74 2.14
CA GLY A 74 -5.88 16.06 3.13
C GLY A 74 -4.67 15.36 2.53
N GLU A 75 -3.57 15.33 3.27
CA GLU A 75 -2.35 14.61 2.88
C GLU A 75 -2.41 13.15 3.35
N ASP A 76 -1.88 12.18 2.58
CA ASP A 76 -1.77 10.77 3.00
C ASP A 76 -0.58 10.53 3.97
N SER A 77 -0.38 11.43 4.91
CA SER A 77 0.70 11.36 5.90
C SER A 77 0.26 10.64 7.17
N GLU A 78 1.19 9.96 7.82
CA GLU A 78 0.94 9.29 9.11
C GLU A 78 0.44 10.28 10.19
N ALA A 79 0.79 11.56 10.07
CA ALA A 79 0.31 12.63 10.95
C ALA A 79 -1.16 13.00 10.72
N ASN A 80 -1.70 12.78 9.51
CA ASN A 80 -3.11 12.98 9.20
C ASN A 80 -3.94 11.71 9.46
N CYS A 81 -3.30 10.59 9.80
CA CYS A 81 -4.01 9.36 10.15
C CYS A 81 -4.33 9.31 11.64
N GLN A 82 -5.57 8.96 11.97
CA GLN A 82 -6.05 8.73 13.32
C GLN A 82 -6.60 7.30 13.46
N VAL A 83 -6.46 6.75 14.66
CA VAL A 83 -7.04 5.45 15.03
C VAL A 83 -8.48 5.67 15.46
N LEU A 84 -9.42 5.00 14.81
CA LEU A 84 -10.84 5.00 15.18
C LEU A 84 -11.32 3.57 15.44
N CYS A 85 -12.15 3.40 16.48
CA CYS A 85 -12.88 2.15 16.66
C CYS A 85 -13.96 2.00 15.58
N GLY A 86 -14.37 0.77 15.27
CA GLY A 86 -15.31 0.49 14.18
C GLY A 86 -16.62 1.29 14.25
N GLY A 87 -17.16 1.53 15.45
CA GLY A 87 -18.36 2.35 15.62
C GLY A 87 -18.14 3.84 15.33
N CYS A 88 -17.02 4.42 15.78
CA CYS A 88 -16.70 5.82 15.50
C CYS A 88 -16.31 6.03 14.03
N HIS A 89 -15.63 5.06 13.43
CA HIS A 89 -15.32 5.05 12.00
C HIS A 89 -16.59 5.05 11.16
N ALA A 90 -17.51 4.11 11.41
CA ALA A 90 -18.77 4.03 10.67
C ALA A 90 -19.59 5.32 10.76
N ARG A 91 -19.64 5.94 11.94
CA ARG A 91 -20.30 7.23 12.13
C ARG A 91 -19.63 8.33 11.31
N LYS A 92 -18.30 8.43 11.33
CA LYS A 92 -17.55 9.40 10.52
C LYS A 92 -17.81 9.20 9.03
N THR A 93 -17.75 7.96 8.54
CA THR A 93 -18.00 7.66 7.12
C THR A 93 -19.42 8.06 6.72
N ALA A 94 -20.42 7.85 7.57
CA ALA A 94 -21.79 8.29 7.32
C ALA A 94 -21.93 9.82 7.31
N GLU A 95 -21.22 10.52 8.22
CA GLU A 95 -21.16 11.99 8.25
C GLU A 95 -20.47 12.55 6.99
N ASP A 96 -19.33 11.97 6.61
CA ASP A 96 -18.53 12.38 5.44
C ASP A 96 -19.29 12.08 4.13
N ALA A 97 -20.07 11.01 4.04
CA ALA A 97 -20.85 10.67 2.85
C ALA A 97 -22.08 11.58 2.63
N CYS A 98 -22.55 12.25 3.67
CA CYS A 98 -23.68 13.19 3.60
C CYS A 98 -23.22 14.62 3.24
N ARG A 99 -21.91 14.87 3.23
CA ARG A 99 -21.30 16.20 3.08
C ARG A 99 -20.83 16.44 1.66
#